data_AF-A0A841L1Z4-F1
#
_entry.id   AF-A0A841L1Z4-F1
#
_cell.length_a   1.000
_cell.length_b   1.000
_cell.length_c   1.000
_cell.angle_alpha   90.00
_cell.angle_beta   90.00
_cell.angle_gamma   90.00
#
_symmetry.space_group_name_H-M   'P 1'
#
loop_
_entity.id
_entity.type
_entity.pdbx_description
1 polymer ?
#
loop_
_entity_poly.entity_id
_entity_poly.type
_entity_poly.pdbx_seq_one_letter_code
_entity_poly.pdbx_strand_id
1 'polypeptide(L)' 'MMALAVWRARLTGMVKAADARRHARVVQLLPLGPGSRLLVVEFGGRRLLLGQGRGALVRLAEADLASAAVEPIT' A
#
# COMPACT_ATOMS: atom_id res chain seq x y z
N MET A 1 -6.45 -20.12 22.14
CA MET A 1 -5.14 -19.50 21.83
C MET A 1 -4.81 -19.47 20.33
N MET A 2 -4.97 -20.56 19.56
CA MET A 2 -4.58 -20.62 18.13
C MET A 2 -5.40 -19.74 17.17
N ALA A 3 -6.71 -19.55 17.40
CA ALA A 3 -7.58 -18.80 16.48
C ALA A 3 -7.21 -17.30 16.37
N LEU A 4 -6.84 -16.66 17.48
CA LEU A 4 -6.47 -15.24 17.51
C LEU A 4 -5.12 -15.00 16.81
N ALA A 5 -4.15 -15.91 17.01
CA ALA A 5 -2.85 -15.82 16.35
C ALA A 5 -2.99 -15.95 14.82
N VAL A 6 -3.81 -16.88 14.35
CA VAL A 6 -4.11 -17.06 12.92
C VAL A 6 -4.88 -15.87 12.36
N TRP A 7 -5.89 -15.34 13.07
CA TRP A 7 -6.61 -14.14 12.65
C TRP A 7 -5.68 -12.91 12.57
N ARG A 8 -4.81 -12.72 13.56
CA ARG A 8 -3.79 -11.65 13.55
C ARG A 8 -2.81 -11.81 12.40
N ALA A 9 -2.29 -13.02 12.16
CA ALA A 9 -1.39 -13.29 11.04
C ALA A 9 -2.05 -13.05 9.67
N ARG A 10 -3.36 -13.31 9.57
CA ARG A 10 -4.17 -13.05 8.36
C ARG A 10 -4.42 -11.56 8.13
N LEU A 11 -4.61 -10.78 9.20
CA LEU A 11 -4.73 -9.32 9.13
C LEU A 11 -3.39 -8.61 8.82
N THR A 12 -2.27 -9.11 9.35
CA THR A 12 -0.95 -8.51 9.16
C THR A 12 -0.26 -8.95 7.86
N GLY A 13 -0.92 -9.78 7.03
CA GLY A 13 -0.35 -10.27 5.77
C GLY A 13 0.83 -11.22 5.94
N MET A 14 1.05 -11.76 7.15
CA MET A 14 2.11 -12.74 7.43
C MET A 14 1.75 -14.16 6.95
N VAL A 15 0.50 -14.40 6.59
CA VAL A 15 0.15 -15.53 5.72
C VAL A 15 0.63 -15.15 4.32
N LYS A 16 1.84 -15.61 3.97
CA LYS A 16 2.37 -15.57 2.61
C LYS A 16 1.44 -16.41 1.75
N ALA A 17 0.40 -15.78 1.18
CA ALA A 17 -0.45 -16.40 0.19
C ALA A 17 0.47 -16.86 -0.95
N ALA A 18 0.72 -18.16 -1.02
CA ALA A 18 1.34 -18.79 -2.17
C ALA A 18 0.50 -18.42 -3.40
N ASP A 19 1.10 -17.72 -4.35
CA ASP A 19 0.54 -17.45 -5.68
C ASP A 19 -0.85 -16.78 -5.80
N ALA A 20 -1.29 -16.02 -4.81
CA ALA A 20 -2.38 -15.10 -5.06
C ALA A 20 -1.88 -13.93 -5.93
N ARG A 21 -2.37 -13.83 -7.17
CA ARG A 21 -2.21 -12.63 -8.03
C ARG A 21 -2.55 -11.40 -7.18
N ARG A 22 -1.52 -10.65 -6.76
CA ARG A 22 -1.70 -9.52 -5.84
C ARG A 22 -2.48 -8.43 -6.58
N HIS A 23 -3.71 -8.18 -6.14
CA HIS A 23 -4.54 -7.12 -6.71
C HIS A 23 -4.00 -5.71 -6.37
N ALA A 24 -3.18 -5.59 -5.32
CA ALA A 24 -2.55 -4.35 -4.90
C ALA A 24 -1.09 -4.59 -4.45
N ARG A 25 -0.21 -3.60 -4.69
CA ARG A 25 1.18 -3.62 -4.22
C ARG A 25 1.61 -2.24 -3.77
N VAL A 26 2.16 -2.12 -2.56
CA VAL A 26 2.88 -0.91 -2.13
C VAL A 26 4.22 -0.88 -2.84
N VAL A 27 4.48 0.17 -3.61
CA VAL A 27 5.74 0.35 -4.36
C VAL A 27 6.67 1.39 -3.74
N GLN A 28 6.13 2.32 -2.95
CA GLN A 28 6.93 3.25 -2.16
C GLN A 28 6.23 3.59 -0.85
N LEU A 29 7.03 3.83 0.19
CA LEU A 29 6.58 4.30 1.49
C LEU A 29 7.52 5.41 1.94
N LEU A 30 6.95 6.54 2.37
CA LEU A 30 7.71 7.65 2.96
C LEU A 30 7.10 8.00 4.33
N PRO A 31 7.80 7.75 5.44
CA PRO A 31 7.34 8.17 6.77
C PRO A 31 7.30 9.69 6.86
N LEU A 32 6.23 10.25 7.44
CA LEU A 32 6.12 11.69 7.70
C LEU A 32 6.14 12.03 9.20
N GLY A 33 6.08 11.02 10.06
CA GLY A 33 6.09 11.17 11.50
C GLY A 33 5.32 10.05 12.22
N PRO A 34 5.16 10.15 13.55
CA PRO A 34 4.50 9.12 14.35
C PRO A 34 3.04 8.88 13.91
N GLY A 35 2.80 7.77 13.21
CA GLY A 35 1.48 7.38 12.73
C GLY A 35 1.04 8.06 11.44
N SER A 36 1.95 8.72 10.71
CA SER A 36 1.70 9.27 9.38
C SER A 36 2.75 8.84 8.35
N ARG A 37 2.31 8.54 7.12
CA ARG A 37 3.18 8.20 5.99
C ARG A 37 2.49 8.44 4.66
N LEU A 38 3.28 8.66 3.62
CA LEU A 38 2.84 8.53 2.23
C LEU A 38 3.08 7.10 1.75
N LEU A 39 2.17 6.62 0.92
CA LEU A 39 2.24 5.34 0.24
C LEU A 39 1.99 5.55 -1.24
N VAL A 40 2.79 4.92 -2.08
CA VAL A 40 2.45 4.72 -3.48
C VAL A 40 2.00 3.27 -3.64
N VAL A 41 0.78 3.08 -4.14
CA VAL A 41 0.16 1.76 -4.32
C VAL A 41 -0.19 1.54 -5.78
N GLU A 42 0.28 0.44 -6.34
CA GLU A 42 -0.18 -0.06 -7.64
C GLU A 42 -1.45 -0.89 -7.42
N PHE A 43 -2.56 -0.47 -8.04
CA PHE A 43 -3.86 -1.14 -7.96
C PHE A 43 -4.63 -0.92 -9.27
N GLY A 44 -5.15 -1.99 -9.86
CA GLY A 44 -6.00 -1.89 -11.05
C GLY A 44 -5.36 -1.17 -12.24
N GLY A 45 -4.05 -1.37 -12.47
CA GLY A 45 -3.33 -0.70 -13.57
C GLY A 45 -2.96 0.77 -13.30
N ARG A 46 -3.17 1.28 -12.07
CA ARG A 46 -2.88 2.66 -11.70
C ARG A 46 -1.91 2.72 -10.52
N ARG A 47 -1.15 3.81 -10.42
CA ARG A 47 -0.43 4.21 -9.20
C ARG A 47 -1.24 5.22 -8.43
N LEU A 48 -1.49 4.95 -7.16
CA LEU A 48 -2.21 5.82 -6.25
C LEU A 48 -1.21 6.39 -5.23
N LEU A 49 -1.19 7.71 -5.07
CA LEU A 49 -0.51 8.36 -3.95
C LEU A 49 -1.52 8.51 -2.81
N LEU A 50 -1.20 7.91 -1.66
CA LEU A 50 -2.07 7.87 -0.50
C LEU A 50 -1.37 8.52 0.70
N GLY A 51 -2.10 9.38 1.41
CA GLY A 51 -1.76 9.79 2.76
C GLY A 51 -2.40 8.84 3.76
N GLN A 52 -1.59 8.21 4.61
CA GLN A 52 -2.08 7.38 5.71
C GLN A 52 -1.82 8.08 7.04
N GLY A 53 -2.86 8.22 7.85
CA GLY A 53 -2.82 8.73 9.24
C GLY A 53 -3.48 7.75 10.21
N ARG A 54 -3.55 8.10 11.51
CA ARG A 54 -3.98 7.19 12.59
C ARG A 54 -5.39 6.60 12.45
N GLY A 55 -6.29 7.27 11.75
CA GLY A 55 -7.66 6.79 11.53
C GLY A 55 -8.16 6.94 10.10
N ALA A 56 -7.29 7.33 9.17
CA ALA A 56 -7.72 7.67 7.82
C ALA A 56 -6.68 7.29 6.77
N LEU A 57 -7.20 6.96 5.60
CA LEU A 57 -6.46 6.81 4.36
C LEU A 57 -7.09 7.76 3.35
N VAL A 58 -6.31 8.69 2.82
CA VAL A 58 -6.79 9.69 1.85
C VAL A 58 -6.03 9.49 0.56
N ARG A 59 -6.73 9.42 -0.57
CA ARG A 59 -6.10 9.44 -1.89
C ARG A 59 -5.76 10.88 -2.25
N LEU A 60 -4.48 11.15 -2.49
CA LEU A 60 -3.95 12.48 -2.81
C LEU A 60 -3.80 12.67 -4.31
N ALA A 61 -3.38 11.62 -5.02
CA ALA A 61 -3.22 11.64 -6.48
C ALA A 61 -3.36 10.23 -7.07
N GLU A 62 -3.52 10.16 -8.39
CA GLU A 62 -3.42 8.93 -9.17
C GLU A 62 -2.71 9.18 -10.50
N ALA A 63 -2.04 8.15 -11.02
CA ALA A 63 -1.42 8.15 -12.34
C ALA A 63 -1.67 6.81 -13.03
N ASP A 64 -1.88 6.84 -14.34
CA ASP A 64 -1.96 5.63 -15.15
C ASP A 64 -0.56 5.03 -15.33
N LEU A 65 -0.40 3.73 -15.08
CA LEU A 65 0.87 3.04 -15.27
C LEU A 65 1.35 3.05 -16.74
N ALA A 66 0.43 3.11 -17.70
CA ALA A 66 0.77 3.14 -19.12
C ALA A 66 1.26 4.53 -19.57
N SER A 67 0.85 5.60 -18.88
CA SER A 67 1.18 6.98 -19.24
C SER A 67 2.27 7.60 -18.37
N ALA A 68 2.68 6.93 -17.30
CA ALA A 68 3.55 7.48 -16.27
C ALA A 68 5.05 7.36 -16.59
N ALA A 69 5.56 8.25 -17.43
CA ALA A 69 6.91 8.78 -17.23
C ALA A 69 6.89 9.71 -16.01
N VAL A 70 6.77 9.15 -14.80
CA VAL A 70 6.98 9.93 -13.58
C VAL A 70 8.48 10.05 -13.40
N GLU A 71 9.01 11.19 -13.80
CA GLU A 71 10.42 11.50 -13.66
C GLU A 71 10.79 11.53 -12.16
N PRO A 72 11.89 10.89 -11.75
CA PRO A 72 12.33 10.97 -10.36
C PRO A 72 12.64 12.44 -10.03
N ILE A 73 12.03 12.96 -8.97
CA ILE A 73 12.43 14.25 -8.41
C ILE A 73 13.85 14.03 -7.85
N THR A 74 14.85 14.54 -8.56
CA THR A 74 16.28 14.54 -8.17
C THR A 74 16.64 15.85 -7.49
#